data_AF-A0A0B6Z6R3-F1
#
_entry.id   AF-A0A0B6Z6R3-F1
#
_cell.length_a   1.000
_cell.length_b   1.000
_cell.length_c   1.000
_cell.angle_alpha   90.00
_cell.angle_beta   90.00
_cell.angle_gamma   90.00
#
_symmetry.space_group_name_H-M   'P 1'
#
loop_
_entity.id
_entity.type
_entity.pdbx_description
1 polymer ?
#
loop_
_entity_poly.entity_id
_entity_poly.type
_entity_poly.pdbx_seq_one_letter_code
_entity_poly.pdbx_strand_id
1 'polypeptide(L)'
;PYTIPYSQFGIHVCHHKLAVEEILTAIDASVVALCVTDLSKANRESDNLPLVFHEMPVCHCLGLGIIRGVDASRGLLYLVTTLPRVFLQKMNTILKGSLSLPDQMFLKQTSCGKMLPYVDALAPSTAMTPVRPRTRMPRSNPGANKWSDSQPIASQK
;
A
#
# COMPACT_ATOMS: atom_id res chain seq x y z
N PRO A 1 8.22 -12.29 1.61
CA PRO A 1 8.96 -11.01 1.63
C PRO A 1 10.43 -11.31 1.83
N TYR A 2 11.32 -10.57 1.17
CA TYR A 2 12.75 -10.58 1.47
C TYR A 2 12.99 -9.85 2.78
N THR A 3 13.97 -10.31 3.55
CA THR A 3 14.37 -9.68 4.80
C THR A 3 15.77 -9.09 4.60
N ILE A 4 15.88 -7.78 4.76
CA ILE A 4 17.14 -7.06 4.54
C ILE A 4 17.47 -6.19 5.76
N PRO A 5 18.74 -6.09 6.19
CA PRO A 5 19.13 -5.21 7.28
C PRO A 5 19.13 -3.75 6.82
N TYR A 6 18.41 -2.84 7.48
CA TYR A 6 18.38 -1.44 7.00
C TYR A 6 19.66 -0.65 7.29
N SER A 7 20.48 -1.07 8.26
CA SER A 7 21.73 -0.38 8.62
C SER A 7 22.79 -0.41 7.50
N GLN A 8 22.64 -1.29 6.52
CA GLN A 8 23.52 -1.41 5.35
C GLN A 8 23.05 -0.61 4.14
N PHE A 9 21.84 -0.03 4.20
CA PHE A 9 21.23 0.66 3.08
C PHE A 9 21.20 2.16 3.31
N GLY A 10 21.41 2.91 2.23
CA GLY A 10 21.09 4.33 2.16
C GLY A 10 19.61 4.55 1.93
N ILE A 11 19.00 5.47 2.68
CA ILE A 11 17.59 5.79 2.59
C ILE A 11 17.43 7.29 2.31
N HIS A 12 16.53 7.62 1.40
CA HIS A 12 16.19 8.99 1.11
C HIS A 12 14.71 9.14 0.78
N VAL A 13 14.13 10.26 1.21
CA VAL A 13 12.75 10.65 0.91
C VAL A 13 12.78 11.83 -0.05
N CYS A 14 12.36 11.63 -1.30
CA CYS A 14 12.64 12.58 -2.38
C CYS A 14 11.97 13.96 -2.21
N HIS A 15 10.87 14.04 -1.47
CA HIS A 15 10.02 15.23 -1.42
C HIS A 15 9.96 15.89 -0.05
N HIS A 16 10.56 15.30 0.98
CA HIS A 16 10.48 15.78 2.36
C HIS A 16 11.80 15.53 3.07
N LYS A 17 12.23 16.50 3.89
CA LYS A 17 13.35 16.34 4.80
C LYS A 17 12.81 15.85 6.13
N LEU A 18 13.29 14.69 6.58
CA LEU A 18 12.87 14.06 7.82
C LEU A 18 14.08 13.90 8.75
N ALA A 19 13.81 13.90 10.06
CA ALA A 19 14.79 13.47 11.04
C ALA A 19 15.04 11.96 10.90
N VAL A 20 16.23 11.49 11.30
CA VAL A 20 16.61 10.07 11.16
C VAL A 20 15.65 9.13 11.90
N GLU A 21 15.08 9.60 13.01
CA GLU A 21 14.10 8.88 13.82
C GLU A 21 12.77 8.60 13.09
N GLU A 22 12.36 9.49 12.16
CA GLU A 22 11.09 9.40 11.45
C GLU A 22 11.19 8.65 10.13
N ILE A 23 12.41 8.49 9.59
CA ILE A 23 12.63 7.89 8.27
C ILE A 23 12.08 6.47 8.20
N LEU A 24 12.32 5.64 9.22
CA LEU A 24 11.84 4.27 9.24
C LEU A 24 10.30 4.22 9.25
N THR A 25 9.65 5.12 9.99
CA THR A 25 8.19 5.23 10.00
C THR A 25 7.64 5.73 8.66
N ALA A 26 8.34 6.66 8.01
CA ALA A 26 7.92 7.24 6.75
C ALA A 26 8.01 6.26 5.57
N ILE A 27 8.98 5.34 5.59
CA ILE A 27 9.11 4.30 4.56
C ILE A 27 8.23 3.09 4.83
N ASP A 28 7.70 2.94 6.04
CA ASP A 28 6.84 1.81 6.37
C ASP A 28 5.55 1.84 5.54
N ALA A 29 5.10 0.66 5.12
CA ALA A 29 3.94 0.48 4.24
C ALA A 29 3.94 1.37 2.98
N SER A 30 5.12 1.61 2.37
CA SER A 30 5.26 2.48 1.20
C SER A 30 5.83 1.77 -0.03
N VAL A 31 5.55 2.34 -1.21
CA VAL A 31 6.21 1.96 -2.45
C VAL A 31 7.54 2.71 -2.56
N VAL A 32 8.62 1.97 -2.75
CA VAL A 32 9.98 2.48 -2.82
C VAL A 32 10.66 2.08 -4.11
N ALA A 33 11.62 2.90 -4.56
CA ALA A 33 12.55 2.53 -5.60
C ALA A 33 13.81 1.88 -5.01
N LEU A 34 14.26 0.81 -5.64
CA LEU A 34 15.45 0.05 -5.28
C LEU A 34 16.58 0.46 -6.21
N CYS A 35 17.61 1.09 -5.64
CA CYS A 35 18.61 1.81 -6.39
C CYS A 35 20.05 1.42 -6.03
N VAL A 36 20.97 1.78 -6.92
CA VAL A 36 22.41 1.76 -6.70
C VAL A 36 22.94 3.19 -6.73
N THR A 37 23.67 3.56 -5.68
CA THR A 37 24.23 4.90 -5.49
C THR A 37 25.58 4.84 -4.78
N ASP A 38 26.36 5.91 -4.89
CA ASP A 38 27.53 6.12 -4.06
C ASP A 38 27.15 6.46 -2.60
N LEU A 39 27.41 5.52 -1.69
CA LEU A 39 27.11 5.67 -0.26
C LEU A 39 28.01 6.68 0.46
N SER A 40 29.11 7.13 -0.15
CA SER A 40 30.00 8.13 0.46
C SER A 40 29.34 9.49 0.71
N LYS A 41 28.19 9.74 0.08
CA LYS A 41 27.39 10.97 0.27
C LYS A 41 26.29 10.84 1.32
N ALA A 42 26.10 9.65 1.88
CA ALA A 42 25.14 9.42 2.94
C ALA A 42 25.79 9.63 4.31
N ASN A 43 25.01 10.14 5.27
CA ASN A 43 25.45 10.28 6.65
C ASN A 43 24.90 9.12 7.50
N ARG A 44 25.67 8.70 8.51
CA ARG A 44 25.27 7.68 9.48
C ARG A 44 25.49 8.22 10.88
N GLU A 45 24.40 8.39 11.61
CA GLU A 45 24.46 8.86 13.00
C GLU A 45 24.92 7.77 13.97
N SER A 46 24.49 6.52 13.76
CA SER A 46 24.90 5.38 14.58
C SER A 46 24.93 4.07 13.82
N ASP A 47 25.62 3.07 14.37
CA ASP A 47 25.80 1.77 13.73
C ASP A 47 24.52 0.96 13.52
N ASN A 48 23.51 1.27 14.31
CA ASN A 48 22.21 0.60 14.29
C ASN A 48 21.17 1.33 13.45
N LEU A 49 21.50 2.50 12.88
CA LEU A 49 20.61 3.31 12.06
C LEU A 49 20.94 3.15 10.56
N PRO A 50 19.96 3.38 9.68
CA PRO A 50 20.21 3.41 8.24
C PRO A 50 21.13 4.59 7.87
N LEU A 51 21.81 4.47 6.74
CA LEU A 51 22.47 5.63 6.15
C LEU A 51 21.39 6.54 5.56
N VAL A 52 21.54 7.85 5.69
CA VAL A 52 20.53 8.82 5.26
C VAL A 52 21.16 9.85 4.33
N PHE A 53 20.51 10.09 3.19
CA PHE A 53 20.88 11.21 2.32
C PHE A 53 20.03 12.44 2.64
N HIS A 54 20.68 13.57 2.91
CA HIS A 54 20.00 14.86 3.11
C HIS A 54 19.58 15.53 1.80
N GLU A 55 20.27 15.22 0.71
CA GLU A 55 19.99 15.70 -0.64
C GLU A 55 19.70 14.53 -1.58
N MET A 56 18.99 14.81 -2.68
CA MET A 56 18.64 13.77 -3.66
C MET A 56 19.91 13.20 -4.31
N PRO A 57 20.23 11.92 -4.08
CA PRO A 57 21.43 11.34 -4.64
C PRO A 57 21.25 11.02 -6.14
N VAL A 58 22.34 11.09 -6.90
CA VAL A 58 22.40 10.50 -8.24
C VAL A 58 22.40 8.98 -8.09
N CYS A 59 21.43 8.31 -8.68
CA CYS A 59 21.18 6.89 -8.47
C CYS A 59 20.76 6.18 -9.77
N HIS A 60 21.07 4.90 -9.86
CA HIS A 60 20.53 4.02 -10.90
C HIS A 60 19.41 3.16 -10.31
N CYS A 61 18.17 3.37 -10.77
CA CYS A 61 17.01 2.61 -10.33
C CYS A 61 16.98 1.24 -11.01
N LEU A 62 17.01 0.17 -10.20
CA LEU A 62 16.91 -1.21 -10.68
C LEU A 62 15.45 -1.67 -10.79
N GLY A 63 14.56 -1.11 -9.98
CA GLY A 63 13.14 -1.44 -9.98
C GLY A 63 12.42 -0.89 -8.76
N LEU A 64 11.17 -1.31 -8.58
CA LEU A 64 10.32 -0.91 -7.47
C LEU A 64 10.11 -2.06 -6.48
N GLY A 65 9.79 -1.70 -5.24
CA GLY A 65 9.40 -2.64 -4.20
C GLY A 65 8.43 -2.00 -3.22
N ILE A 66 7.84 -2.84 -2.38
CA ILE A 66 6.94 -2.45 -1.31
C ILE A 66 7.62 -2.82 0.00
N ILE A 67 7.81 -1.86 0.88
CA ILE A 67 8.18 -2.13 2.27
C ILE A 67 6.90 -2.52 2.99
N ARG A 68 6.78 -3.81 3.31
CA ARG A 68 5.62 -4.37 4.01
C ARG A 68 5.61 -3.99 5.50
N GLY A 69 6.78 -3.79 6.07
CA GLY A 69 6.97 -3.62 7.51
C GLY A 69 8.41 -3.31 7.85
N VAL A 70 8.60 -2.56 8.93
CA VAL A 70 9.91 -2.29 9.55
C VAL A 70 9.99 -2.96 10.91
N ASP A 71 11.08 -3.67 11.17
CA ASP A 71 11.39 -4.32 12.45
C ASP A 71 12.58 -3.62 13.09
N ALA A 72 12.29 -2.52 13.82
CA ALA A 72 13.30 -1.70 14.46
C ALA A 72 14.06 -2.45 15.58
N SER A 73 13.40 -3.39 16.27
CA SER A 73 14.03 -4.21 17.32
C SER A 73 15.12 -5.12 16.77
N ARG A 74 14.94 -5.63 15.55
CA ARG A 74 15.91 -6.54 14.90
C ARG A 74 16.76 -5.87 13.82
N GLY A 75 16.48 -4.62 13.47
CA GLY A 75 17.24 -3.90 12.45
C GLY A 75 16.88 -4.28 11.00
N LEU A 76 15.65 -4.76 10.74
CA LEU A 76 15.28 -5.41 9.48
C LEU A 76 14.12 -4.71 8.75
N LEU A 77 14.12 -4.79 7.42
CA LEU A 77 12.99 -4.42 6.55
C LEU A 77 12.42 -5.66 5.87
N TYR A 78 11.10 -5.69 5.75
CA TYR A 78 10.38 -6.70 4.98
C TYR A 78 10.04 -6.16 3.59
N LEU A 79 10.86 -6.49 2.60
CA LEU A 79 10.72 -6.02 1.22
C LEU A 79 9.93 -7.03 0.37
N VAL A 80 8.94 -6.54 -0.37
CA VAL A 80 8.24 -7.31 -1.41
C VAL A 80 8.57 -6.69 -2.75
N THR A 81 9.20 -7.44 -3.66
CA THR A 81 9.51 -6.97 -5.00
C THR A 81 9.50 -8.12 -5.99
N THR A 82 9.19 -7.81 -7.24
CA THR A 82 9.32 -8.69 -8.40
C THR A 82 10.73 -8.64 -9.00
N LEU A 83 11.63 -7.79 -8.46
CA LEU A 83 12.98 -7.65 -8.94
C LEU A 83 13.77 -8.97 -8.77
N PRO A 84 14.48 -9.45 -9.82
CA PRO A 84 15.29 -10.65 -9.72
C PRO A 84 16.36 -10.57 -8.64
N ARG A 85 16.67 -11.71 -8.02
CA ARG A 85 17.64 -11.80 -6.91
C ARG A 85 19.02 -11.24 -7.27
N VAL A 86 19.44 -11.36 -8.52
CA VAL A 86 20.73 -10.83 -9.03
C VAL A 86 20.81 -9.31 -8.88
N PHE A 87 19.71 -8.60 -9.06
CA PHE A 87 19.66 -7.14 -8.89
C PHE A 87 19.44 -6.76 -7.43
N LEU A 88 18.66 -7.55 -6.68
CA LEU A 88 18.51 -7.38 -5.23
C LEU A 88 19.83 -7.49 -4.44
N GLN A 89 20.81 -8.22 -4.95
CA GLN A 89 22.15 -8.29 -4.34
C GLN A 89 23.01 -7.05 -4.63
N LYS A 90 22.67 -6.25 -5.64
CA LYS A 90 23.42 -5.07 -6.07
C LYS A 90 22.88 -3.78 -5.47
N MET A 91 21.60 -3.76 -5.09
CA MET A 91 21.00 -2.57 -4.48
C MET A 91 21.68 -2.24 -3.15
N ASN A 92 21.86 -0.95 -2.92
CA ASN A 92 22.38 -0.42 -1.67
C ASN A 92 21.58 0.78 -1.17
N THR A 93 20.60 1.25 -1.95
CA THR A 93 19.85 2.47 -1.65
C THR A 93 18.36 2.26 -1.89
N ILE A 94 17.55 2.82 -1.00
CA ILE A 94 16.09 2.80 -1.04
C ILE A 94 15.60 4.25 -1.12
N LEU A 95 14.82 4.57 -2.15
CA LEU A 95 14.23 5.89 -2.33
C LEU A 95 12.72 5.83 -2.15
N LYS A 96 12.20 6.60 -1.20
CA LYS A 96 10.76 6.78 -1.01
C LYS A 96 10.27 8.00 -1.79
N GLY A 97 9.35 7.76 -2.72
CA GLY A 97 8.62 8.80 -3.44
C GLY A 97 7.30 9.19 -2.76
N SER A 98 6.40 9.77 -3.54
CA SER A 98 5.03 10.14 -3.14
C SER A 98 3.99 9.03 -3.37
N LEU A 99 4.41 7.84 -3.83
CA LEU A 99 3.50 6.73 -4.11
C LEU A 99 3.02 6.06 -2.82
N SER A 100 1.72 6.15 -2.54
CA SER A 100 1.06 5.39 -1.49
C SER A 100 0.60 4.02 -1.99
N LEU A 101 0.46 3.07 -1.07
CA LEU A 101 -0.18 1.79 -1.38
C LEU A 101 -1.69 1.99 -1.58
N PRO A 102 -2.32 1.28 -2.52
CA PRO A 102 -3.78 1.32 -2.67
C PRO A 102 -4.49 0.81 -1.42
N ASP A 103 -5.57 1.49 -1.01
CA ASP A 103 -6.37 1.13 0.19
C ASP A 103 -6.82 -0.34 0.21
N GLN A 104 -7.06 -0.90 -0.98
CA GLN A 104 -7.45 -2.30 -1.13
C GLN A 104 -6.42 -3.28 -0.57
N MET A 105 -5.13 -2.91 -0.54
CA MET A 105 -4.08 -3.74 0.04
C MET A 105 -4.21 -3.89 1.55
N PHE A 106 -4.76 -2.88 2.23
CA PHE A 106 -5.04 -2.91 3.66
C PHE A 106 -6.43 -3.50 3.93
N LEU A 107 -7.47 -3.03 3.24
CA LEU A 107 -8.87 -3.36 3.54
C LEU A 107 -9.29 -4.78 3.15
N LYS A 108 -8.64 -5.43 2.18
CA LYS A 108 -9.01 -6.78 1.71
C LYS A 108 -8.21 -7.90 2.37
N GLN A 109 -7.50 -7.62 3.46
CA GLN A 109 -6.76 -8.65 4.19
C GLN A 109 -7.71 -9.57 4.97
N THR A 110 -8.02 -10.73 4.41
CA THR A 110 -9.02 -11.68 4.95
C THR A 110 -8.58 -12.46 6.19
N SER A 111 -7.30 -12.39 6.56
CA SER A 111 -6.67 -13.29 7.53
C SER A 111 -6.28 -12.63 8.87
N CYS A 112 -6.72 -11.40 9.15
CA CYS A 112 -6.38 -10.72 10.39
C CYS A 112 -7.58 -10.68 11.34
N GLY A 113 -7.61 -11.58 12.34
CA GLY A 113 -8.58 -11.54 13.44
C GLY A 113 -8.31 -10.43 14.47
N LYS A 114 -7.48 -9.45 14.14
CA LYS A 114 -7.07 -8.31 14.98
C LYS A 114 -7.24 -7.01 14.20
N MET A 115 -7.18 -5.87 14.89
CA MET A 115 -7.14 -4.55 14.27
C MET A 115 -5.99 -4.48 13.26
N LEU A 116 -6.30 -4.03 12.04
CA LEU A 116 -5.32 -3.90 10.97
C LEU A 116 -4.52 -2.60 11.16
N PRO A 117 -3.19 -2.61 10.98
CA PRO A 117 -2.40 -1.39 11.00
C PRO A 117 -2.85 -0.49 9.84
N TYR A 118 -2.82 0.83 10.07
CA TYR A 118 -3.26 1.87 9.12
C TYR A 118 -4.74 1.85 8.74
N VAL A 119 -5.54 0.98 9.35
CA VAL A 119 -7.00 0.95 9.18
C VAL A 119 -7.64 1.30 10.50
N ASP A 120 -8.29 2.45 10.56
CA ASP A 120 -9.14 2.78 11.70
C ASP A 120 -10.49 2.07 11.55
N ALA A 121 -10.89 1.33 12.57
CA ALA A 121 -12.22 0.75 12.63
C ALA A 121 -13.16 1.82 13.18
N LEU A 122 -13.73 2.64 12.30
CA LEU A 122 -14.84 3.51 12.69
C LEU A 122 -15.86 2.65 13.45
N ALA A 123 -16.15 3.03 14.70
CA ALA A 123 -17.24 2.42 15.46
C ALA A 123 -18.47 2.35 14.55
N PRO A 124 -19.28 1.29 14.60
CA PRO A 124 -20.45 1.14 13.74
C PRO A 124 -21.48 2.23 14.08
N SER A 125 -21.26 3.43 13.56
CA SER A 125 -22.27 4.47 13.47
C SER A 125 -23.17 4.07 12.30
N THR A 126 -24.46 4.03 12.56
CA THR A 126 -25.53 3.46 11.72
C THR A 126 -25.72 4.17 10.36
N ALA A 127 -24.81 5.07 9.96
CA ALA A 127 -25.08 6.05 8.91
C ALA A 127 -24.43 5.74 7.55
N MET A 128 -23.33 4.97 7.49
CA MET A 128 -22.56 4.87 6.23
C MET A 128 -22.12 3.43 5.96
N THR A 129 -22.92 2.70 5.19
CA THR A 129 -22.47 1.43 4.61
C THR A 129 -21.58 1.75 3.41
N PRO A 130 -20.36 1.19 3.28
CA PRO A 130 -19.51 1.44 2.12
C PRO A 130 -20.25 1.06 0.84
N VAL A 131 -20.22 1.96 -0.15
CA VAL A 131 -20.87 1.78 -1.45
C VAL A 131 -20.28 0.53 -2.11
N ARG A 132 -21.06 -0.55 -2.15
CA ARG A 132 -20.67 -1.79 -2.85
C ARG A 132 -20.74 -1.54 -4.35
N PRO A 133 -19.65 -1.73 -5.12
CA PRO A 133 -19.71 -1.66 -6.58
C PRO A 133 -20.76 -2.65 -7.09
N ARG A 134 -21.78 -2.17 -7.79
CA ARG A 134 -22.81 -3.04 -8.37
C ARG A 134 -22.21 -3.77 -9.57
N THR A 135 -21.85 -5.04 -9.39
CA THR A 135 -21.21 -5.87 -10.44
C THR A 135 -22.17 -6.27 -11.56
N ARG A 136 -23.49 -6.06 -11.39
CA ARG A 136 -24.51 -6.17 -12.45
C ARG A 136 -25.61 -5.15 -12.20
N MET A 137 -25.87 -4.27 -13.16
CA MET A 137 -27.17 -3.61 -13.27
C MET A 137 -28.16 -4.60 -13.90
N PRO A 138 -29.28 -4.95 -13.24
CA PRO A 138 -30.35 -5.69 -13.88
C PRO A 138 -30.86 -4.88 -15.08
N ARG A 139 -30.79 -5.44 -16.28
CA ARG A 139 -31.46 -4.83 -17.44
C ARG A 139 -32.95 -5.08 -17.28
N SER A 140 -33.74 -4.01 -17.25
CA SER A 140 -35.20 -4.12 -17.41
C SER A 140 -35.47 -4.80 -18.75
N ASN A 141 -36.20 -5.91 -18.73
CA ASN A 141 -36.62 -6.62 -19.92
C ASN A 141 -37.98 -6.01 -20.34
N PRO A 142 -38.11 -5.31 -21.48
CA PRO A 142 -39.35 -4.60 -21.84
C PRO A 142 -40.55 -5.49 -22.21
N GLY A 143 -40.51 -6.79 -21.91
CA GLY A 143 -41.46 -7.79 -22.43
C GLY A 143 -42.50 -8.32 -21.43
N ALA A 144 -42.62 -7.77 -20.22
CA ALA A 144 -43.50 -8.31 -19.18
C ALA A 144 -44.71 -7.41 -18.87
N ASN A 145 -45.43 -6.95 -19.90
CA ASN A 145 -46.77 -6.41 -19.70
C ASN A 145 -47.77 -7.57 -19.71
N LYS A 146 -48.13 -8.07 -18.51
CA LYS A 146 -49.29 -8.93 -18.35
C LYS A 146 -50.54 -8.06 -18.53
N TRP A 147 -51.25 -8.22 -19.64
CA TRP A 147 -52.63 -7.78 -19.76
C TRP A 147 -53.47 -8.57 -18.74
N SER A 148 -53.90 -7.90 -17.67
CA SER A 148 -54.94 -8.40 -16.80
C SER A 148 -56.29 -8.08 -17.46
N ASP A 149 -56.89 -9.08 -18.08
CA ASP A 149 -58.25 -9.01 -18.60
C ASP A 149 -59.22 -8.68 -17.45
N SER A 150 -59.88 -7.55 -17.59
CA SER A 150 -61.00 -7.12 -16.75
C SER A 150 -62.26 -7.78 -17.30
N GLN A 151 -62.84 -8.75 -16.59
CA GLN A 151 -64.17 -9.28 -16.91
C GLN A 151 -65.24 -8.37 -16.26
N PRO A 152 -66.27 -7.91 -17.00
CA PRO A 152 -67.34 -7.10 -16.43
C PRO A 152 -68.36 -7.97 -15.67
N ILE A 153 -68.84 -7.43 -14.55
CA ILE A 153 -69.89 -8.01 -13.71
C ILE A 153 -71.21 -7.94 -14.48
N ALA A 154 -71.75 -9.12 -14.85
CA ALA A 154 -73.08 -9.25 -15.43
C ALA A 154 -74.13 -9.06 -14.34
N SER A 155 -74.97 -8.05 -14.54
CA SER A 155 -76.22 -7.81 -13.84
C SER A 155 -77.24 -8.88 -14.23
N GLN A 156 -77.88 -9.56 -13.29
CA GLN A 156 -79.16 -10.24 -13.52
C GLN A 156 -79.96 -10.49 -12.23
N LYS A 157 -81.13 -9.82 -12.20
CA LYS A 157 -82.43 -10.12 -11.57
C LYS A 157 -82.54 -10.45 -10.08
#